data_AF-A0AAP8Z5J6-F1
#
_entry.id   AF-A0AAP8Z5J6-F1
#
_cell.length_a   1.000
_cell.length_b   1.000
_cell.length_c   1.000
_cell.angle_alpha   90.00
_cell.angle_beta   90.00
_cell.angle_gamma   90.00
#
_symmetry.space_group_name_H-M   'P 1'
#
loop_
_entity.id
_entity.type
_entity.pdbx_description
1 polymer ?
#
loop_
_entity_poly.entity_id
_entity_poly.type
_entity_poly.pdbx_seq_one_letter_code
_entity_poly.pdbx_strand_id
1 'polypeptide(L)'
;MQVVNWLPRTELPFAAPSRPELLDMPEPEPEVVVMPVVQAEAPVQPAARPVERPKIEVPRPSLASTRNGAKPVEEVEEAPVVARPAPVPPPRFALQLLRAGACLLLVELPTGEAFQSRDPAYLLLKDMLRAAGLPDAPQIVGEPVRWPWLNRGTMDQGPEAARDFVQGFLSVQMEAAPCACLWLIGLPSIRFAGEADAEAFNSELQIEGLGLAWAIPGLELLMEEPQRKAAVWQAMRRLMARWKPSNE
;
A
#
# COMPACT_ATOMS: atom_id res chain seq x y z
N MET A 1 -1.83 -34.29 -16.93
CA MET A 1 -1.47 -33.60 -18.19
C MET A 1 0.04 -33.45 -18.22
N GLN A 2 0.74 -34.07 -19.16
CA GLN A 2 2.18 -33.89 -19.34
C GLN A 2 2.40 -32.78 -20.37
N VAL A 3 3.15 -31.75 -19.99
CA VAL A 3 3.57 -30.68 -20.91
C VAL A 3 4.80 -31.17 -21.65
N VAL A 4 4.67 -31.35 -22.96
CA VAL A 4 5.79 -31.74 -23.82
C VAL A 4 6.50 -30.44 -24.22
N ASN A 5 7.68 -30.20 -23.64
CA ASN A 5 8.49 -29.05 -24.02
C ASN A 5 9.12 -29.32 -25.40
N TRP A 6 8.72 -28.56 -26.42
CA TRP A 6 9.28 -28.66 -27.76
C TRP A 6 10.13 -27.42 -28.05
N LEU A 7 11.42 -27.64 -28.24
CA LEU A 7 12.37 -26.62 -28.66
C LEU A 7 12.74 -26.86 -30.14
N PRO A 8 12.56 -25.89 -31.05
CA PRO A 8 13.00 -26.04 -32.43
C PRO A 8 14.52 -26.22 -32.49
N ARG A 9 14.97 -27.24 -33.22
CA ARG A 9 16.41 -27.51 -33.45
C ARG A 9 16.97 -26.79 -34.68
N THR A 10 16.18 -25.91 -35.30
CA THR A 10 16.51 -25.19 -36.52
C THR A 10 16.36 -23.70 -36.29
N GLU A 11 17.31 -22.91 -36.79
CA GLU A 11 17.21 -21.46 -36.76
C GLU A 11 15.98 -20.99 -37.54
N LEU A 12 15.17 -20.14 -36.91
CA LEU A 12 13.99 -19.58 -37.55
C LEU A 12 14.41 -18.42 -38.46
N PRO A 13 13.87 -18.33 -39.70
CA PRO A 13 14.13 -17.19 -40.54
C PRO A 13 13.66 -15.90 -39.84
N PHE A 14 14.49 -14.86 -39.88
CA PHE A 14 14.28 -13.55 -39.23
C PHE A 14 14.35 -13.52 -37.69
N ALA A 15 14.71 -14.62 -37.03
CA ALA A 15 15.01 -14.60 -35.59
C ALA A 15 16.41 -14.03 -35.32
N ALA A 16 16.56 -13.34 -34.20
CA ALA A 16 17.88 -12.88 -33.74
C ALA A 16 18.78 -14.10 -33.42
N PRO A 17 20.10 -14.02 -33.69
CA PRO A 17 21.04 -15.08 -33.36
C PRO A 17 20.95 -15.44 -31.87
N SER A 18 20.93 -16.75 -31.57
CA SER A 18 20.95 -17.20 -30.17
C SER A 18 22.26 -16.80 -29.48
N ARG A 19 22.17 -16.35 -28.22
CA ARG A 19 23.35 -15.98 -27.41
C ARG A 19 23.65 -17.11 -26.43
N PRO A 20 24.64 -17.97 -26.68
CA PRO A 20 24.92 -19.14 -25.84
C PRO A 20 25.32 -18.76 -24.41
N GLU A 21 25.93 -17.58 -24.22
CA GLU A 21 26.29 -16.99 -22.92
C GLU A 21 25.10 -16.82 -21.97
N LEU A 22 23.86 -16.77 -22.47
CA LEU A 22 22.64 -16.68 -21.64
C LEU A 22 22.21 -18.03 -21.06
N LEU A 23 22.75 -19.14 -21.58
CA LEU A 23 22.50 -20.49 -21.07
C LEU A 23 23.52 -20.90 -20.01
N ASP A 24 24.60 -20.15 -19.87
CA ASP A 24 25.58 -20.37 -18.81
C ASP A 24 24.98 -19.96 -17.47
N MET A 25 25.00 -20.90 -16.53
CA MET A 25 24.54 -20.65 -15.17
C MET A 25 25.61 -19.82 -14.46
N PRO A 26 25.28 -18.65 -13.90
CA PRO A 26 26.26 -17.80 -13.25
C PRO A 26 26.92 -18.57 -12.10
N GLU A 27 28.25 -18.54 -12.07
CA GLU A 27 29.05 -19.17 -11.03
C GLU A 27 28.77 -18.45 -9.70
N PRO A 28 28.48 -19.18 -8.59
CA PRO A 28 28.20 -18.54 -7.32
C PRO A 28 29.43 -17.80 -6.81
N GLU A 29 29.29 -16.50 -6.55
CA GLU A 29 30.33 -15.70 -5.91
C GLU A 29 30.67 -16.30 -4.53
N PRO A 30 31.95 -16.43 -4.17
CA PRO A 30 32.33 -16.98 -2.87
C PRO A 30 31.85 -16.07 -1.73
N GLU A 31 31.06 -16.63 -0.82
CA GLU A 31 30.62 -15.97 0.41
C GLU A 31 31.84 -15.49 1.20
N VAL A 32 31.98 -14.18 1.33
CA VAL A 32 32.95 -13.55 2.23
C VAL A 32 32.50 -13.86 3.65
N VAL A 33 33.19 -14.79 4.30
CA VAL A 33 32.99 -15.10 5.72
C VAL A 33 33.42 -13.89 6.54
N VAL A 34 32.44 -13.09 6.98
CA VAL A 34 32.66 -12.02 7.94
C VAL A 34 32.82 -12.67 9.32
N MET A 35 34.06 -12.73 9.81
CA MET A 35 34.33 -13.14 11.19
C MET A 35 33.65 -12.15 12.16
N PRO A 36 32.96 -12.61 13.21
CA PRO A 36 32.36 -11.71 14.18
C PRO A 36 33.47 -11.04 15.01
N VAL A 37 33.45 -9.71 15.04
CA VAL A 37 34.25 -8.91 15.98
C VAL A 37 33.71 -9.16 17.38
N VAL A 38 34.56 -9.73 18.25
CA VAL A 38 34.30 -9.91 19.68
C VAL A 38 34.14 -8.54 20.33
N GLN A 39 32.92 -8.19 20.74
CA GLN A 39 32.68 -7.02 21.59
C GLN A 39 33.17 -7.35 23.00
N ALA A 40 34.06 -6.49 23.52
CA ALA A 40 34.55 -6.57 24.89
C ALA A 40 33.41 -6.29 25.88
N GLU A 41 33.20 -7.21 26.82
CA GLU A 41 32.29 -7.06 27.95
C GLU A 41 32.78 -5.95 28.88
N ALA A 42 31.95 -4.92 29.07
CA ALA A 42 32.10 -3.96 30.15
C ALA A 42 31.49 -4.56 31.44
N PRO A 43 32.12 -4.35 32.62
CA PRO A 43 31.78 -5.08 33.84
C PRO A 43 30.43 -4.67 34.45
N VAL A 44 29.68 -5.69 34.85
CA VAL A 44 28.41 -5.67 35.56
C VAL A 44 28.58 -5.11 36.97
N GLN A 45 27.87 -4.04 37.31
CA GLN A 45 27.72 -3.57 38.69
C GLN A 45 26.50 -4.25 39.35
N PRO A 46 26.62 -4.69 40.63
CA PRO A 46 25.62 -5.53 41.28
C PRO A 46 24.36 -4.77 41.73
N ALA A 47 23.26 -5.52 41.69
CA ALA A 47 21.89 -5.13 41.96
C ALA A 47 21.64 -4.58 43.37
N ALA A 48 20.97 -3.43 43.44
CA ALA A 48 20.30 -2.93 44.63
C ALA A 48 18.84 -3.41 44.64
N ARG A 49 18.43 -3.92 45.80
CA ARG A 49 17.14 -4.56 46.08
C ARG A 49 15.95 -3.57 45.92
N PRO A 50 14.79 -4.01 45.43
CA PRO A 50 13.59 -3.17 45.35
C PRO A 50 12.98 -2.97 46.74
N VAL A 51 12.82 -1.72 47.15
CA VAL A 51 12.04 -1.33 48.34
C VAL A 51 10.55 -1.33 47.97
N GLU A 52 9.77 -1.92 48.86
CA GLU A 52 8.32 -2.16 48.74
C GLU A 52 7.51 -0.88 48.53
N ARG A 53 6.51 -1.00 47.65
CA ARG A 53 5.52 0.05 47.35
C ARG A 53 4.49 0.10 48.48
N PRO A 54 4.24 1.26 49.11
CA PRO A 54 3.12 1.41 50.03
C PRO A 54 1.78 1.35 49.26
N LYS A 55 0.90 0.52 49.81
CA LYS A 55 -0.43 0.17 49.30
C LYS A 55 -1.36 1.37 49.41
N ILE A 56 -1.75 1.94 48.27
CA ILE A 56 -2.78 2.97 48.19
C ILE A 56 -4.14 2.30 48.39
N GLU A 57 -4.76 2.58 49.53
CA GLU A 57 -6.11 2.18 49.88
C GLU A 57 -7.12 2.98 49.03
N VAL A 58 -7.87 2.27 48.19
CA VAL A 58 -9.01 2.81 47.47
C VAL A 58 -10.24 2.67 48.38
N PRO A 59 -10.90 3.76 48.81
CA PRO A 59 -12.16 3.65 49.54
C PRO A 59 -13.27 3.38 48.53
N ARG A 60 -13.85 2.18 48.65
CA ARG A 60 -15.05 1.72 47.96
C ARG A 60 -16.28 2.30 48.67
N PRO A 61 -17.13 3.13 48.04
CA PRO A 61 -18.40 3.52 48.65
C PRO A 61 -19.38 2.36 48.51
N SER A 62 -19.76 1.79 49.66
CA SER A 62 -20.75 0.75 49.81
C SER A 62 -22.18 1.26 49.64
N LEU A 63 -22.99 0.45 48.94
CA LEU A 63 -24.45 0.48 48.92
C LEU A 63 -25.03 0.46 50.34
N ALA A 64 -25.92 1.41 50.65
CA ALA A 64 -26.93 1.27 51.70
C ALA A 64 -28.23 1.97 51.27
N SER A 65 -29.32 1.21 51.34
CA SER A 65 -30.71 1.61 51.08
C SER A 65 -31.20 2.68 52.05
N THR A 66 -32.11 3.58 51.63
CA THR A 66 -33.43 3.76 52.29
C THR A 66 -34.45 4.45 51.35
N ARG A 67 -35.69 3.98 51.46
CA ARG A 67 -36.97 4.35 50.84
C ARG A 67 -37.40 5.83 51.06
N ASN A 68 -37.97 6.47 50.04
CA ASN A 68 -39.29 7.16 50.02
C ASN A 68 -39.39 8.25 48.92
N GLY A 69 -40.56 8.36 48.28
CA GLY A 69 -41.01 9.58 47.61
C GLY A 69 -41.47 9.39 46.15
N ALA A 70 -42.78 9.48 45.92
CA ALA A 70 -43.42 9.39 44.61
C ALA A 70 -43.37 10.72 43.81
N LYS A 71 -43.31 10.59 42.47
CA LYS A 71 -43.74 11.42 41.30
C LYS A 71 -44.21 12.88 41.52
N PRO A 72 -43.98 13.81 40.56
CA PRO A 72 -44.33 13.70 39.11
C PRO A 72 -43.20 14.12 38.13
N VAL A 73 -42.97 13.41 37.02
CA VAL A 73 -43.47 13.69 35.64
C VAL A 73 -43.47 15.18 35.29
N GLU A 74 -42.36 15.64 34.71
CA GLU A 74 -42.31 16.85 33.90
C GLU A 74 -41.56 16.52 32.60
N GLU A 75 -42.10 17.08 31.53
CA GLU A 75 -42.01 16.72 30.13
C GLU A 75 -40.60 17.01 29.59
N VAL A 76 -39.85 15.96 29.25
CA VAL A 76 -38.58 16.11 28.54
C VAL A 76 -38.92 16.27 27.07
N GLU A 77 -38.76 17.50 26.55
CA GLU A 77 -38.71 17.79 25.12
C GLU A 77 -37.81 16.75 24.42
N GLU A 78 -38.42 15.96 23.53
CA GLU A 78 -37.72 15.08 22.60
C GLU A 78 -36.86 15.92 21.67
N ALA A 79 -35.62 16.18 22.09
CA ALA A 79 -34.55 16.49 21.15
C ALA A 79 -34.45 15.31 20.17
N PRO A 80 -34.48 15.55 18.84
CA PRO A 80 -34.47 14.47 17.87
C PRO A 80 -33.17 13.69 18.06
N VAL A 81 -33.31 12.43 18.47
CA VAL A 81 -32.20 11.49 18.54
C VAL A 81 -31.74 11.30 17.10
N VAL A 82 -30.71 12.04 16.71
CA VAL A 82 -30.01 11.86 15.44
C VAL A 82 -29.53 10.42 15.43
N ALA A 83 -30.26 9.58 14.70
CA ALA A 83 -29.98 8.16 14.60
C ALA A 83 -28.55 8.01 14.09
N ARG A 84 -27.65 7.55 14.96
CA ARG A 84 -26.25 7.34 14.62
C ARG A 84 -26.23 6.36 13.43
N PRO A 85 -25.64 6.73 12.28
CA PRO A 85 -25.64 5.86 11.12
C PRO A 85 -25.02 4.52 11.50
N ALA A 86 -25.61 3.44 10.98
CA ALA A 86 -25.15 2.08 11.26
C ALA A 86 -23.65 1.97 10.94
N PRO A 87 -22.84 1.34 11.82
CA PRO A 87 -21.40 1.27 11.63
C PRO A 87 -21.08 0.53 10.33
N VAL A 88 -20.51 1.25 9.36
CA VAL A 88 -20.04 0.68 8.09
C VAL A 88 -18.87 -0.26 8.40
N PRO A 89 -18.85 -1.50 7.89
CA PRO A 89 -17.75 -2.41 8.14
C PRO A 89 -16.42 -1.82 7.63
N PRO A 90 -15.30 -2.03 8.33
CA PRO A 90 -14.01 -1.49 7.93
C PRO A 90 -13.63 -2.05 6.55
N PRO A 91 -13.16 -1.22 5.61
CA PRO A 91 -12.72 -1.70 4.30
C PRO A 91 -11.54 -2.64 4.46
N ARG A 92 -11.31 -3.53 3.47
CA ARG A 92 -10.17 -4.45 3.49
C ARG A 92 -9.38 -4.28 2.21
N PHE A 93 -8.11 -3.94 2.33
CA PHE A 93 -7.22 -3.79 1.19
C PHE A 93 -5.75 -3.84 1.62
N ALA A 94 -4.89 -4.05 0.64
CA ALA A 94 -3.46 -3.89 0.77
C ALA A 94 -2.93 -3.06 -0.41
N LEU A 95 -2.08 -2.09 -0.12
CA LEU A 95 -1.46 -1.21 -1.12
C LEU A 95 0.06 -1.20 -0.94
N GLN A 96 0.80 -1.31 -2.04
CA GLN A 96 2.24 -1.13 -2.06
C GLN A 96 2.58 0.20 -2.72
N LEU A 97 3.41 1.00 -2.07
CA LEU A 97 4.02 2.17 -2.70
C LEU A 97 5.34 1.78 -3.37
N LEU A 98 5.48 2.21 -4.61
CA LEU A 98 6.65 2.01 -5.44
C LEU A 98 7.12 3.34 -6.02
N ARG A 99 8.41 3.44 -6.34
CA ARG A 99 9.00 4.59 -7.02
C ARG A 99 9.64 4.17 -8.35
N ALA A 100 9.28 4.86 -9.42
CA ALA A 100 9.90 4.70 -10.73
C ALA A 100 10.32 6.07 -11.28
N GLY A 101 11.59 6.41 -11.13
CA GLY A 101 12.11 7.72 -11.53
C GLY A 101 11.38 8.86 -10.82
N ALA A 102 10.78 9.76 -11.61
CA ALA A 102 10.03 10.92 -11.13
C ALA A 102 8.56 10.61 -10.74
N CYS A 103 8.12 9.35 -10.82
CA CYS A 103 6.75 8.94 -10.49
C CYS A 103 6.69 8.08 -9.23
N LEU A 104 5.62 8.26 -8.46
CA LEU A 104 5.21 7.35 -7.39
C LEU A 104 4.01 6.53 -7.87
N LEU A 105 3.96 5.27 -7.47
CA LEU A 105 2.90 4.34 -7.85
C LEU A 105 2.34 3.68 -6.59
N LEU A 106 1.07 3.91 -6.31
CA LEU A 106 0.33 3.24 -5.25
C LEU A 106 -0.48 2.10 -5.87
N VAL A 107 -0.04 0.87 -5.63
CA VAL A 107 -0.52 -0.32 -6.33
C VAL A 107 -1.32 -1.23 -5.41
N GLU A 108 -2.51 -1.62 -5.85
CA GLU A 108 -3.32 -2.63 -5.18
C GLU A 108 -2.65 -4.01 -5.19
N LEU A 109 -2.65 -4.66 -4.03
CA LEU A 109 -2.22 -6.04 -3.83
C LEU A 109 -3.44 -6.90 -3.48
N PRO A 110 -4.09 -7.58 -4.44
CA PRO A 110 -5.32 -8.34 -4.20
C PRO A 110 -5.15 -9.47 -3.16
N THR A 111 -3.97 -10.08 -3.11
CA THR A 111 -3.61 -11.13 -2.14
C THR A 111 -3.05 -10.58 -0.84
N GLY A 112 -2.69 -9.29 -0.80
CA GLY A 112 -1.96 -8.66 0.29
C GLY A 112 -0.48 -9.03 0.36
N GLU A 113 0.02 -9.87 -0.55
CA GLU A 113 1.43 -10.25 -0.63
C GLU A 113 2.21 -9.27 -1.51
N ALA A 114 3.49 -9.07 -1.20
CA ALA A 114 4.36 -8.25 -2.01
C ALA A 114 4.61 -8.90 -3.39
N PHE A 115 4.92 -8.07 -4.39
CA PHE A 115 5.19 -8.55 -5.74
C PHE A 115 6.37 -9.53 -5.78
N GLN A 116 6.15 -10.66 -6.43
CA GLN A 116 7.21 -11.61 -6.77
C GLN A 116 7.74 -11.32 -8.17
N SER A 117 9.01 -11.61 -8.44
CA SER A 117 9.64 -11.27 -9.72
C SER A 117 8.98 -11.92 -10.95
N ARG A 118 8.33 -13.08 -10.75
CA ARG A 118 7.60 -13.83 -11.79
C ARG A 118 6.08 -13.61 -11.76
N ASP A 119 5.59 -12.74 -10.89
CA ASP A 119 4.18 -12.40 -10.82
C ASP A 119 3.73 -11.73 -12.14
N PRO A 120 2.73 -12.29 -12.85
CA PRO A 120 2.19 -11.69 -14.07
C PRO A 120 1.75 -10.23 -13.92
N ALA A 121 1.16 -9.85 -12.78
CA ALA A 121 0.75 -8.47 -12.51
C ALA A 121 1.97 -7.56 -12.44
N TYR A 122 3.03 -8.02 -11.77
CA TYR A 122 4.29 -7.28 -11.70
C TYR A 122 4.96 -7.15 -13.08
N LEU A 123 4.95 -8.21 -13.90
CA LEU A 123 5.47 -8.14 -15.27
C LEU A 123 4.70 -7.11 -16.12
N LEU A 124 3.37 -7.08 -16.01
CA LEU A 124 2.55 -6.06 -16.66
C LEU A 124 2.92 -4.64 -16.20
N LEU A 125 3.12 -4.45 -14.89
CA LEU A 125 3.56 -3.17 -14.35
C LEU A 125 4.91 -2.73 -14.94
N LYS A 126 5.88 -3.65 -15.03
CA LYS A 126 7.19 -3.37 -15.64
C LYS A 126 7.07 -2.97 -17.11
N ASP A 127 6.21 -3.65 -17.87
CA ASP A 127 5.97 -3.31 -19.27
C ASP A 127 5.28 -1.94 -19.43
N MET A 128 4.36 -1.59 -18.52
CA MET A 128 3.75 -0.25 -18.47
C MET A 128 4.79 0.83 -18.17
N LEU A 129 5.69 0.60 -17.20
CA LEU A 129 6.78 1.53 -16.87
C LEU A 129 7.72 1.74 -18.06
N ARG A 130 8.13 0.65 -18.72
CA ARG A 130 8.94 0.70 -19.95
C ARG A 130 8.25 1.51 -21.04
N ALA A 131 6.96 1.28 -21.26
CA ALA A 131 6.17 1.99 -22.26
C ALA A 131 6.00 3.50 -21.92
N ALA A 132 5.97 3.84 -20.64
CA ALA A 132 5.94 5.22 -20.14
C ALA A 132 7.30 5.94 -20.23
N GLY A 133 8.38 5.22 -20.53
CA GLY A 133 9.75 5.74 -20.49
C GLY A 133 10.29 5.93 -19.06
N LEU A 134 9.75 5.20 -18.09
CA LEU A 134 10.21 5.17 -16.71
C LEU A 134 11.12 3.95 -16.48
N PRO A 135 11.95 3.94 -15.41
CA PRO A 135 12.71 2.75 -15.02
C PRO A 135 11.77 1.55 -14.79
N ASP A 136 12.07 0.41 -15.43
CA ASP A 136 11.24 -0.80 -15.35
C ASP A 136 11.56 -1.70 -14.14
N ALA A 137 12.46 -1.25 -13.26
CA ALA A 137 12.73 -1.82 -11.94
C ALA A 137 12.32 -0.81 -10.86
N PRO A 138 11.03 -0.70 -10.53
CA PRO A 138 10.56 0.24 -9.52
C PRO A 138 11.08 -0.16 -8.13
N GLN A 139 11.45 0.84 -7.33
CA GLN A 139 11.93 0.66 -5.97
C GLN A 139 10.75 0.54 -5.00
N ILE A 140 10.79 -0.45 -4.10
CA ILE A 140 9.81 -0.60 -3.03
C ILE A 140 10.03 0.51 -2.00
N VAL A 141 8.95 1.20 -1.65
CA VAL A 141 8.98 2.31 -0.71
C VAL A 141 8.19 1.92 0.54
N GLY A 142 8.91 1.61 1.61
CA GLY A 142 8.32 1.20 2.89
C GLY A 142 7.57 -0.14 2.83
N GLU A 143 6.89 -0.45 3.93
CA GLU A 143 6.06 -1.64 4.06
C GLU A 143 4.71 -1.49 3.33
N PRO A 144 4.09 -2.59 2.87
CA PRO A 144 2.75 -2.54 2.32
C PRO A 144 1.75 -1.99 3.34
N VAL A 145 0.95 -1.01 2.92
CA VAL A 145 -0.18 -0.49 3.68
C VAL A 145 -1.28 -1.55 3.71
N ARG A 146 -1.58 -2.08 4.91
CA ARG A 146 -2.65 -3.07 5.11
C ARG A 146 -3.75 -2.47 5.99
N TRP A 147 -4.98 -2.58 5.52
CA TRP A 147 -6.16 -2.11 6.24
C TRP A 147 -7.24 -3.21 6.27
N PRO A 148 -7.95 -3.42 7.40
CA PRO A 148 -7.73 -2.83 8.72
C PRO A 148 -6.45 -3.35 9.37
N TRP A 149 -5.95 -2.64 10.38
CA TRP A 149 -4.87 -3.12 11.21
C TRP A 149 -5.35 -4.31 12.08
N LEU A 150 -4.49 -5.32 12.21
CA LEU A 150 -4.75 -6.52 13.03
C LEU A 150 -5.01 -6.17 14.51
N ASN A 151 -4.57 -5.00 14.96
CA ASN A 151 -4.85 -4.49 16.29
C ASN A 151 -6.32 -4.05 16.38
N ARG A 152 -7.15 -4.93 16.96
CA ARG A 152 -8.53 -4.65 17.39
C ARG A 152 -8.55 -3.70 18.60
N GLY A 153 -7.88 -2.56 18.50
CA GLY A 153 -8.06 -1.46 19.45
C GLY A 153 -9.45 -0.82 19.28
N THR A 154 -9.84 0.05 20.19
CA THR A 154 -11.05 0.91 20.09
C THR A 154 -10.93 2.00 19.01
N MET A 155 -9.93 1.92 18.13
CA MET A 155 -9.65 2.90 17.10
C MET A 155 -10.63 2.75 15.94
N ASP A 156 -11.11 3.87 15.41
CA ASP A 156 -11.95 3.87 14.22
C ASP A 156 -11.12 3.40 13.02
N GLN A 157 -11.62 2.37 12.34
CA GLN A 157 -11.01 1.81 11.15
C GLN A 157 -11.97 1.88 9.95
N GLY A 158 -12.92 2.82 9.99
CA GLY A 158 -13.85 3.11 8.93
C GLY A 158 -13.20 3.68 7.66
N PRO A 159 -14.00 3.92 6.62
CA PRO A 159 -13.52 4.42 5.32
C PRO A 159 -12.80 5.77 5.38
N GLU A 160 -13.25 6.69 6.23
CA GLU A 160 -12.62 8.02 6.40
C GLU A 160 -11.24 7.88 7.05
N ALA A 161 -11.13 7.13 8.14
CA ALA A 161 -9.82 6.84 8.77
C ALA A 161 -8.83 6.15 7.81
N ALA A 162 -9.33 5.27 6.94
CA ALA A 162 -8.50 4.62 5.90
C ALA A 162 -7.96 5.64 4.89
N ARG A 163 -8.80 6.60 4.47
CA ARG A 163 -8.43 7.67 3.55
C ARG A 163 -7.39 8.59 4.17
N ASP A 164 -7.67 9.10 5.38
CA ASP A 164 -6.77 9.99 6.11
C ASP A 164 -5.39 9.36 6.27
N PHE A 165 -5.36 8.06 6.60
CA PHE A 165 -4.11 7.31 6.70
C PHE A 165 -3.38 7.21 5.35
N VAL A 166 -4.06 6.80 4.28
CA VAL A 166 -3.43 6.62 2.96
C VAL A 166 -2.92 7.94 2.41
N GLN A 167 -3.70 9.02 2.50
CA GLN A 167 -3.30 10.35 2.05
C GLN A 167 -2.15 10.91 2.89
N GLY A 168 -2.20 10.77 4.22
CA GLY A 168 -1.12 11.19 5.11
C GLY A 168 0.17 10.38 4.90
N PHE A 169 0.07 9.09 4.59
CA PHE A 169 1.22 8.29 4.20
C PHE A 169 1.83 8.79 2.89
N LEU A 170 1.02 9.07 1.86
CA LEU A 170 1.52 9.57 0.57
C LEU A 170 2.15 10.95 0.69
N SER A 171 1.56 11.86 1.47
CA SER A 171 2.09 13.22 1.62
C SER A 171 3.51 13.21 2.17
N VAL A 172 3.77 12.43 3.23
CA VAL A 172 5.11 12.25 3.81
C VAL A 172 6.11 11.73 2.75
N GLN A 173 5.70 10.77 1.92
CA GLN A 173 6.57 10.21 0.89
C GLN A 173 6.83 11.17 -0.28
N MET A 174 5.87 12.04 -0.59
CA MET A 174 6.01 13.08 -1.62
C MET A 174 6.84 14.27 -1.14
N GLU A 175 6.78 14.60 0.15
CA GLU A 175 7.66 15.60 0.77
C GLU A 175 9.11 15.11 0.83
N ALA A 176 9.31 13.82 1.10
CA ALA A 176 10.65 13.24 1.22
C ALA A 176 11.47 13.32 -0.08
N ALA A 177 10.82 13.31 -1.25
CA ALA A 177 11.51 13.52 -2.52
C ALA A 177 10.56 13.87 -3.68
N PRO A 178 11.01 14.66 -4.67
CA PRO A 178 10.19 15.16 -5.76
C PRO A 178 9.41 14.07 -6.51
N CYS A 179 8.15 14.36 -6.81
CA CYS A 179 7.24 13.49 -7.54
C CYS A 179 6.48 14.32 -8.58
N ALA A 180 6.68 14.01 -9.86
CA ALA A 180 6.03 14.69 -10.98
C ALA A 180 4.58 14.19 -11.21
N CYS A 181 4.31 12.92 -10.88
CA CYS A 181 3.00 12.30 -11.04
C CYS A 181 2.83 11.11 -10.09
N LEU A 182 1.64 11.01 -9.47
CA LEU A 182 1.21 9.87 -8.67
C LEU A 182 0.32 8.95 -9.53
N TRP A 183 0.62 7.66 -9.58
CA TRP A 183 -0.23 6.66 -10.24
C TRP A 183 -1.02 5.90 -9.18
N LEU A 184 -2.35 5.92 -9.27
CA LEU A 184 -3.25 5.16 -8.41
C LEU A 184 -3.73 3.94 -9.19
N ILE A 185 -3.12 2.80 -8.92
CA ILE A 185 -3.41 1.53 -9.61
C ILE A 185 -4.29 0.67 -8.72
N GLY A 186 -5.51 0.40 -9.17
CA GLY A 186 -6.50 -0.39 -8.42
C GLY A 186 -7.56 0.46 -7.72
N LEU A 187 -8.70 -0.17 -7.42
CA LEU A 187 -9.85 0.56 -6.87
C LEU A 187 -9.57 1.09 -5.44
N PRO A 188 -8.90 0.35 -4.53
CA PRO A 188 -8.60 0.87 -3.20
C PRO A 188 -7.65 2.08 -3.24
N SER A 189 -6.66 2.11 -4.14
CA SER A 189 -5.77 3.27 -4.25
C SER A 189 -6.52 4.50 -4.76
N ILE A 190 -7.40 4.34 -5.76
CA ILE A 190 -8.25 5.43 -6.27
C ILE A 190 -9.23 5.93 -5.21
N ARG A 191 -9.85 5.02 -4.45
CA ARG A 191 -10.86 5.36 -3.45
C ARG A 191 -10.30 6.03 -2.21
N PHE A 192 -9.19 5.52 -1.70
CA PHE A 192 -8.62 5.98 -0.42
C PHE A 192 -7.53 7.03 -0.58
N ALA A 193 -6.86 7.13 -1.74
CA ALA A 193 -5.96 8.25 -2.01
C ALA A 193 -6.67 9.35 -2.82
N GLY A 194 -7.42 8.98 -3.86
CA GLY A 194 -7.98 9.92 -4.85
C GLY A 194 -9.44 10.32 -4.65
N GLU A 195 -10.10 9.82 -3.60
CA GLU A 195 -11.51 10.11 -3.30
C GLU A 195 -12.51 9.86 -4.43
N ALA A 196 -12.14 8.99 -5.37
CA ALA A 196 -12.94 8.65 -6.53
C ALA A 196 -13.31 7.17 -6.53
N ASP A 197 -13.98 6.72 -7.59
CA ASP A 197 -14.40 5.34 -7.77
C ASP A 197 -13.97 4.82 -9.15
N ALA A 198 -14.57 3.70 -9.57
CA ALA A 198 -14.26 3.06 -10.84
C ALA A 198 -14.62 3.92 -12.07
N GLU A 199 -15.47 4.94 -11.93
CA GLU A 199 -15.83 5.83 -13.03
C GLU A 199 -14.64 6.74 -13.42
N ALA A 200 -13.72 6.97 -12.49
CA ALA A 200 -12.51 7.75 -12.72
C ALA A 200 -11.39 7.00 -13.47
N PHE A 201 -11.57 5.72 -13.82
CA PHE A 201 -10.52 4.99 -14.53
C PHE A 201 -10.05 5.71 -15.80
N ASN A 202 -8.73 5.79 -15.97
CA ASN A 202 -8.02 6.44 -17.09
C ASN A 202 -8.16 7.97 -17.11
N SER A 203 -8.61 8.59 -16.03
CA SER A 203 -8.70 10.05 -15.87
C SER A 203 -7.65 10.59 -14.89
N GLU A 204 -7.40 11.90 -14.96
CA GLU A 204 -6.59 12.63 -13.99
C GLU A 204 -7.46 13.09 -12.82
N LEU A 205 -6.93 12.94 -11.61
CA LEU A 205 -7.55 13.39 -10.37
C LEU A 205 -6.68 14.50 -9.78
N GLN A 206 -7.29 15.64 -9.46
CA GLN A 206 -6.65 16.67 -8.66
C GLN A 206 -6.99 16.42 -7.20
N ILE A 207 -6.00 16.02 -6.41
CA ILE A 207 -6.16 15.67 -5.00
C ILE A 207 -5.55 16.79 -4.16
N GLU A 208 -6.29 17.27 -3.16
CA GLU A 208 -5.78 18.27 -2.23
C GLU A 208 -4.59 17.68 -1.45
N GLY A 209 -3.50 18.45 -1.32
CA GLY A 209 -2.28 18.02 -0.63
C GLY A 209 -1.38 17.04 -1.40
N LEU A 210 -1.91 16.20 -2.30
CA LEU A 210 -1.12 15.26 -3.11
C LEU A 210 -0.90 15.71 -4.57
N GLY A 211 -1.64 16.72 -5.02
CA GLY A 211 -1.53 17.21 -6.39
C GLY A 211 -2.22 16.31 -7.42
N LEU A 212 -1.63 16.20 -8.60
CA LEU A 212 -2.22 15.48 -9.73
C LEU A 212 -1.88 13.98 -9.69
N ALA A 213 -2.91 13.15 -9.68
CA ALA A 213 -2.82 11.70 -9.77
C ALA A 213 -3.48 11.15 -11.03
N TRP A 214 -3.01 10.01 -11.52
CA TRP A 214 -3.60 9.27 -12.63
C TRP A 214 -4.26 7.99 -12.12
N ALA A 215 -5.58 7.87 -12.34
CA ALA A 215 -6.35 6.70 -11.94
C ALA A 215 -6.26 5.60 -12.99
N ILE A 216 -5.82 4.42 -12.57
CA ILE A 216 -5.59 3.24 -13.43
C ILE A 216 -6.35 2.05 -12.84
N PRO A 217 -7.05 1.24 -13.66
CA PRO A 217 -7.63 -0.02 -13.19
C PRO A 217 -6.58 -0.93 -12.54
N GLY A 218 -7.01 -1.83 -11.64
CA GLY A 218 -6.11 -2.78 -11.00
C GLY A 218 -5.38 -3.67 -12.01
N LEU A 219 -4.16 -4.10 -11.70
CA LEU A 219 -3.34 -4.91 -12.63
C LEU A 219 -4.02 -6.23 -12.97
N GLU A 220 -4.64 -6.89 -12.00
CA GLU A 220 -5.42 -8.12 -12.21
C GLU A 220 -6.59 -7.86 -13.16
N LEU A 221 -7.36 -6.79 -12.94
CA LEU A 221 -8.46 -6.40 -13.81
C LEU A 221 -8.00 -6.11 -15.25
N LEU A 222 -6.82 -5.50 -15.43
CA LEU A 222 -6.23 -5.30 -16.76
C LEU A 222 -5.78 -6.61 -17.42
N MET A 223 -5.44 -7.63 -16.62
CA MET A 223 -5.13 -8.96 -17.13
C MET A 223 -6.40 -9.73 -17.53
N GLU A 224 -7.43 -9.70 -16.69
CA GLU A 224 -8.73 -10.34 -16.93
C GLU A 224 -9.47 -9.69 -18.11
N GLU A 225 -9.36 -8.37 -18.27
CA GLU A 225 -10.01 -7.60 -19.32
C GLU A 225 -9.01 -6.85 -20.22
N PRO A 226 -8.31 -7.55 -21.14
CA PRO A 226 -7.27 -6.95 -22.00
C PRO A 226 -7.76 -5.76 -22.84
N GLN A 227 -9.05 -5.71 -23.20
CA GLN A 227 -9.67 -4.60 -23.92
C GLN A 227 -9.49 -3.24 -23.22
N ARG A 228 -9.33 -3.22 -21.89
CA ARG A 228 -9.13 -1.98 -21.11
C ARG A 228 -7.75 -1.36 -21.35
N LYS A 229 -6.75 -2.15 -21.76
CA LYS A 229 -5.37 -1.67 -21.96
C LYS A 229 -5.27 -0.57 -23.01
N ALA A 230 -6.15 -0.55 -24.01
CA ALA A 230 -6.18 0.49 -25.02
C ALA A 230 -6.50 1.88 -24.42
N ALA A 231 -7.46 1.94 -23.49
CA ALA A 231 -7.82 3.19 -22.80
C ALA A 231 -6.69 3.65 -21.86
N VAL A 232 -6.06 2.72 -21.13
CA VAL A 232 -4.88 3.00 -20.30
C VAL A 232 -3.74 3.58 -21.15
N TRP A 233 -3.45 2.96 -22.29
CA TRP A 233 -2.39 3.42 -23.21
C TRP A 233 -2.68 4.82 -23.75
N GLN A 234 -3.92 5.10 -24.16
CA GLN A 234 -4.33 6.44 -24.62
C GLN A 234 -4.19 7.50 -23.52
N ALA A 235 -4.59 7.18 -22.29
CA ALA A 235 -4.40 8.06 -21.15
C ALA A 235 -2.91 8.30 -20.87
N MET A 236 -2.11 7.24 -20.77
CA MET A 236 -0.68 7.32 -20.53
C MET A 236 0.03 8.21 -21.55
N ARG A 237 -0.31 8.08 -22.84
CA ARG A 237 0.28 8.92 -23.90
C ARG A 237 0.08 10.41 -23.71
N ARG A 238 -1.06 10.82 -23.16
CA ARG A 238 -1.36 12.24 -22.87
C ARG A 238 -0.53 12.74 -21.68
N LEU A 239 -0.28 11.87 -20.71
CA LEU A 239 0.38 12.22 -19.46
C LEU A 239 1.91 12.11 -19.50
N MET A 240 2.46 11.33 -20.43
CA MET A 240 3.90 11.07 -20.55
C MET A 240 4.77 12.34 -20.58
N ALA A 241 4.26 13.45 -21.12
CA ALA A 241 4.99 14.72 -21.17
C ALA A 241 5.34 15.29 -19.78
N ARG A 242 4.67 14.83 -18.72
CA ARG A 242 4.83 15.37 -17.36
C ARG A 242 6.02 14.80 -16.59
N TRP A 243 6.38 13.56 -16.85
CA TRP A 243 7.49 12.87 -16.17
C TRP A 243 8.67 12.55 -17.07
N LYS A 244 8.50 12.67 -18.39
CA LYS A 244 9.64 12.66 -19.29
C LYS A 244 10.39 13.98 -19.14
N PRO A 245 11.72 13.96 -18.98
CA PRO A 245 12.49 15.19 -18.97
C PRO A 245 12.22 15.93 -20.27
N SER A 246 11.92 17.23 -20.16
CA SER A 246 12.02 18.12 -21.31
C SER A 246 13.48 18.04 -21.78
N ASN A 247 13.72 17.51 -22.97
CA ASN A 247 15.01 17.62 -23.62
C ASN A 247 15.21 19.10 -23.94
N GLU A 248 15.80 19.84 -23.00
CA GLU A 248 16.35 21.18 -23.21
C GLU A 248 17.84 21.07 -23.53
#